data_AF-J3ME50-F1
#
_entry.id   AF-J3ME50-F1
#
_cell.length_a   1.000
_cell.length_b   1.000
_cell.length_c   1.000
_cell.angle_alpha   90.00
_cell.angle_beta   90.00
_cell.angle_gamma   90.00
#
_symmetry.space_group_name_H-M   'P 1'
#
loop_
_entity.id
_entity.type
_entity.pdbx_description
1 polymer ?
#
loop_
_entity_poly.entity_id
_entity_poly.type
_entity_poly.pdbx_seq_one_letter_code
_entity_poly.pdbx_strand_id
1 'polypeptide(L)'
;MRRELDEYMSYDVGALCPDDWDLGQRLMLGGCDPLPRRRCLARASKLFRRPLPTNESLWAIPDDGNVRWSRYHCRSYRCLSARNPRRGYDRCVGCFDMDRERRRWVSGGNGNGSATTLADFRIDEVLAVKPGEVRVGLDVTVGTGSFAARMRESGVTVVTTAVNLGAPFAETVELRGLVALYATLGQRLPPFDNSMDMVHTAGVFDGWVDLQLLDFVLFDWDRVLRPGGLLWVDKFACARKDLDDYMYMFLQFRYKKHRWVVSFKSRDEVYLSALLEKPPRS
;
A
#
# COMPACT_ATOMS: atom_id res chain seq x y z
N MET A 1 7.55 -18.68 15.95
CA MET A 1 8.27 -17.41 16.13
C MET A 1 9.68 -17.56 16.71
N ARG A 2 9.94 -17.98 17.97
CA ARG A 2 11.34 -18.04 18.48
C ARG A 2 12.29 -18.85 17.59
N ARG A 3 11.93 -20.09 17.27
CA ARG A 3 12.74 -20.96 16.37
C ARG A 3 12.99 -20.32 14.99
N GLU A 4 11.99 -19.64 14.44
CA GLU A 4 12.08 -18.97 13.14
C GLU A 4 12.98 -17.73 13.21
N LEU A 5 12.97 -17.02 14.35
CA LEU A 5 13.87 -15.91 14.60
C LEU A 5 15.31 -16.41 14.78
N ASP A 6 15.52 -17.52 15.47
CA ASP A 6 16.83 -18.16 15.61
C ASP A 6 17.38 -18.60 14.23
N GLU A 7 16.51 -19.19 13.39
CA GLU A 7 16.83 -19.52 11.99
C GLU A 7 17.16 -18.24 11.19
N TYR A 8 16.36 -17.19 11.33
CA TYR A 8 16.60 -15.89 10.69
C TYR A 8 17.93 -15.25 11.17
N MET A 9 18.39 -15.54 12.38
CA MET A 9 19.65 -15.01 12.89
C MET A 9 20.84 -15.96 12.69
N SER A 10 20.63 -17.09 12.01
CA SER A 10 21.66 -18.06 11.67
C SER A 10 22.36 -17.69 10.35
N TYR A 11 23.48 -16.99 10.45
CA TYR A 11 24.34 -16.62 9.31
C TYR A 11 25.76 -16.33 9.78
N ASP A 12 26.72 -16.45 8.85
CA ASP A 12 28.10 -16.04 9.11
C ASP A 12 28.28 -14.53 8.85
N VAL A 13 28.95 -13.86 9.77
CA VAL A 13 29.26 -12.42 9.63
C VAL A 13 30.12 -12.18 8.39
N GLY A 14 29.70 -11.23 7.54
CA GLY A 14 30.39 -10.89 6.30
C GLY A 14 30.10 -11.81 5.11
N ALA A 15 29.45 -12.95 5.33
CA ALA A 15 29.01 -13.84 4.26
C ALA A 15 27.74 -13.30 3.56
N LEU A 16 27.33 -13.94 2.46
CA LEU A 16 26.02 -13.68 1.85
C LEU A 16 24.90 -14.14 2.79
N CYS A 17 23.88 -13.31 2.99
CA CYS A 17 22.71 -13.71 3.76
C CYS A 17 22.03 -14.96 3.13
N PRO A 18 21.40 -15.83 3.92
CA PRO A 18 20.58 -16.91 3.38
C PRO A 18 19.49 -16.40 2.43
N ASP A 19 19.03 -17.27 1.52
CA ASP A 19 17.92 -16.96 0.61
C ASP A 19 16.56 -17.21 1.30
N ASP A 20 16.22 -16.34 2.25
CA ASP A 20 15.14 -16.51 3.22
C ASP A 20 14.32 -15.24 3.45
N TRP A 21 14.12 -14.43 2.39
CA TRP A 21 13.32 -13.19 2.49
C TRP A 21 11.88 -13.49 2.93
N ASP A 22 11.36 -14.66 2.57
CA ASP A 22 10.02 -15.15 2.92
C ASP A 22 9.91 -15.50 4.42
N LEU A 23 10.99 -16.00 5.03
CA LEU A 23 11.08 -16.16 6.49
C LEU A 23 11.01 -14.80 7.20
N GLY A 24 11.78 -13.81 6.72
CA GLY A 24 11.71 -12.45 7.23
C GLY A 24 10.31 -11.84 7.11
N GLN A 25 9.66 -11.98 5.95
CA GLN A 25 8.29 -11.51 5.74
C GLN A 25 7.29 -12.20 6.70
N ARG A 26 7.41 -13.51 6.94
CA ARG A 26 6.57 -14.24 7.90
C ARG A 26 6.79 -13.75 9.34
N LEU A 27 8.04 -13.49 9.74
CA LEU A 27 8.35 -12.93 11.05
C LEU A 27 7.74 -11.53 11.24
N MET A 28 7.84 -10.65 10.23
CA MET A 28 7.22 -9.32 10.28
C MET A 28 5.70 -9.41 10.42
N LEU A 29 5.04 -10.27 9.62
CA LEU A 29 3.59 -10.49 9.71
C LEU A 29 3.18 -11.14 11.05
N GLY A 30 4.09 -11.86 11.70
CA GLY A 30 3.92 -12.40 13.06
C GLY A 30 4.16 -11.38 14.18
N GLY A 31 4.51 -10.13 13.86
CA GLY A 31 4.74 -9.07 14.85
C GLY A 31 6.19 -8.94 15.33
N CYS A 32 7.17 -9.55 14.66
CA CYS A 32 8.60 -9.35 14.94
C CYS A 32 9.19 -8.14 14.19
N ASP A 33 8.38 -7.12 13.93
CA ASP A 33 8.76 -5.91 13.19
C ASP A 33 9.14 -4.79 14.18
N PRO A 34 10.30 -4.10 14.05
CA PRO A 34 11.37 -4.31 13.07
C PRO A 34 12.17 -5.58 13.31
N LEU A 35 12.55 -6.24 12.22
CA LEU A 35 13.47 -7.37 12.27
C LEU A 35 14.85 -6.94 12.80
N PRO A 36 15.56 -7.82 13.53
CA PRO A 36 16.94 -7.54 13.93
C PRO A 36 17.84 -7.32 12.71
N ARG A 37 18.78 -6.38 12.84
CA ARG A 37 19.77 -6.12 11.78
C ARG A 37 20.69 -7.33 11.60
N ARG A 38 20.90 -7.74 10.35
CA ARG A 38 21.87 -8.78 10.01
C ARG A 38 23.22 -8.18 9.64
N ARG A 39 24.31 -8.91 9.94
CA ARG A 39 25.69 -8.57 9.56
C ARG A 39 26.20 -9.40 8.37
N CYS A 40 25.29 -9.82 7.49
CA CYS A 40 25.59 -10.50 6.23
C CYS A 40 25.29 -9.56 5.05
N LEU A 41 25.84 -9.87 3.88
CA LEU A 41 25.63 -9.12 2.65
C LEU A 41 24.32 -9.54 1.98
N ALA A 42 23.44 -8.57 1.73
CA ALA A 42 22.14 -8.83 1.10
C ALA A 42 22.32 -9.45 -0.30
N ARG A 43 21.51 -10.47 -0.61
CA ARG A 43 21.48 -11.08 -1.94
C ARG A 43 20.76 -10.16 -2.92
N ALA A 44 21.45 -9.78 -3.99
CA ALA A 44 20.85 -9.13 -5.15
C ALA A 44 20.47 -10.15 -6.23
N SER A 45 19.72 -9.70 -7.25
CA SER A 45 19.57 -10.48 -8.47
C SER A 45 20.95 -10.70 -9.13
N LYS A 46 21.12 -11.87 -9.78
CA LYS A 46 22.34 -12.18 -10.54
C LYS A 46 22.50 -11.31 -11.79
N LEU A 47 21.39 -10.78 -12.30
CA LEU A 47 21.34 -9.94 -13.48
C LEU A 47 21.19 -8.50 -13.01
N PHE A 48 22.13 -7.63 -13.37
CA PHE A 48 21.97 -6.20 -13.23
C PHE A 48 21.53 -5.62 -14.57
N ARG A 49 20.38 -4.95 -14.58
CA ARG A 49 19.97 -4.11 -15.71
C ARG A 49 19.85 -2.67 -15.25
N ARG A 50 20.31 -1.75 -16.09
CA ARG A 50 20.19 -0.32 -15.81
C ARG A 50 18.71 0.03 -15.59
N PRO A 51 18.34 0.71 -14.48
CA PRO A 51 16.97 1.17 -14.26
C PRO A 51 16.50 2.13 -15.35
N LEU A 52 15.20 2.14 -15.61
CA LEU A 52 14.59 3.12 -16.50
C LEU A 52 14.70 4.53 -15.88
N PRO A 53 14.89 5.57 -16.70
CA PRO A 53 14.75 6.95 -16.26
C PRO A 53 13.38 7.20 -15.60
N THR A 54 13.33 8.13 -14.63
CA THR A 54 12.12 8.39 -13.83
C THR A 54 10.88 8.70 -14.66
N ASN A 55 11.01 9.45 -15.75
CA ASN A 55 9.90 9.80 -16.65
C ASN A 55 9.33 8.59 -17.39
N GLU A 56 10.13 7.54 -17.61
CA GLU A 56 9.72 6.31 -18.30
C GLU A 56 9.29 5.22 -17.31
N SER A 57 9.85 5.21 -16.10
CA SER A 57 9.65 4.15 -15.12
C SER A 57 8.28 4.17 -14.44
N LEU A 58 7.62 5.33 -14.35
CA LEU A 58 6.41 5.48 -13.55
C LEU A 58 5.26 4.56 -13.97
N TRP A 59 5.07 4.33 -15.26
CA TRP A 59 3.97 3.53 -15.78
C TRP A 59 4.43 2.38 -16.68
N ALA A 60 5.66 1.92 -16.46
CA ALA A 60 6.23 0.75 -17.12
C ALA A 60 6.31 -0.41 -16.13
N ILE A 61 6.14 -1.64 -16.64
CA ILE A 61 6.50 -2.83 -15.87
C ILE A 61 8.02 -2.94 -15.84
N PRO A 62 8.65 -3.09 -14.66
CA PRO A 62 10.09 -3.24 -14.58
C PRO A 62 10.60 -4.49 -15.30
N ASP A 63 11.91 -4.54 -15.52
CA ASP A 63 12.56 -5.74 -16.05
C ASP A 63 12.60 -6.87 -15.02
N ASP A 64 12.38 -8.11 -15.48
CA ASP A 64 12.47 -9.31 -14.64
C ASP A 64 13.86 -9.48 -14.00
N GLY A 65 14.92 -9.01 -14.66
CA GLY A 65 16.30 -9.20 -14.25
C GLY A 65 16.65 -8.49 -12.94
N ASN A 66 15.97 -7.40 -12.58
CA ASN A 66 16.27 -6.66 -11.36
C ASN A 66 15.50 -7.14 -10.11
N VAL A 67 14.73 -8.22 -10.24
CA VAL A 67 13.96 -8.81 -9.14
C VAL A 67 14.57 -10.13 -8.70
N ARG A 68 14.65 -10.35 -7.39
CA ARG A 68 15.01 -11.66 -6.83
C ARG A 68 13.78 -12.56 -6.83
N TRP A 69 13.64 -13.36 -7.88
CA TRP A 69 12.47 -14.23 -8.05
C TRP A 69 12.42 -15.45 -7.13
N SER A 70 13.45 -15.76 -6.35
CA SER A 70 13.44 -16.94 -5.46
C SER A 70 12.26 -16.91 -4.49
N ARG A 71 11.78 -18.08 -4.05
CA ARG A 71 10.64 -18.25 -3.11
C ARG A 71 9.26 -17.77 -3.58
N TYR A 72 9.15 -17.06 -4.71
CA TYR A 72 7.86 -16.82 -5.36
C TYR A 72 7.36 -18.03 -6.16
N HIS A 73 6.07 -18.08 -6.48
CA HIS A 73 5.53 -19.06 -7.43
C HIS A 73 5.89 -18.68 -8.88
N CYS A 74 5.81 -17.39 -9.19
CA CYS A 74 6.20 -16.82 -10.48
C CYS A 74 7.69 -16.48 -10.53
N ARG A 75 8.25 -16.51 -11.75
CA ARG A 75 9.65 -16.15 -12.06
C ARG A 75 9.79 -14.99 -13.06
N SER A 76 8.68 -14.31 -13.35
CA SER A 76 8.63 -13.13 -14.22
C SER A 76 7.34 -12.34 -13.97
N TYR A 77 7.34 -11.06 -14.32
CA TYR A 77 6.16 -10.20 -14.28
C TYR A 77 5.04 -10.72 -15.19
N ARG A 78 5.39 -11.30 -16.35
CA ARG A 78 4.41 -11.94 -17.24
C ARG A 78 3.64 -13.07 -16.53
N CYS A 79 4.30 -13.83 -15.65
CA CYS A 79 3.64 -14.87 -14.87
C CYS A 79 2.65 -14.29 -13.83
N LEU A 80 2.89 -13.08 -13.31
CA LEU A 80 2.03 -12.40 -12.33
C LEU A 80 0.73 -11.84 -12.92
N SER A 81 0.50 -12.04 -14.23
CA SER A 81 -0.71 -11.62 -14.93
C SER A 81 -1.99 -12.05 -14.19
N ALA A 82 -3.00 -11.16 -14.17
CA ALA A 82 -4.31 -11.46 -13.60
C ALA A 82 -4.98 -12.70 -14.24
N ARG A 83 -4.64 -13.01 -15.49
CA ARG A 83 -5.16 -14.17 -16.23
C ARG A 83 -4.55 -15.50 -15.77
N ASN A 84 -3.46 -15.47 -14.99
CA ASN A 84 -2.83 -16.67 -14.46
C ASN A 84 -3.42 -17.04 -13.08
N PRO A 85 -4.16 -18.16 -12.95
CA PRO A 85 -4.69 -18.60 -11.66
C PRO A 85 -3.61 -19.14 -10.71
N ARG A 86 -2.44 -19.53 -11.23
CA ARG A 86 -1.31 -20.07 -10.45
C ARG A 86 -0.23 -19.03 -10.12
N ARG A 87 -0.59 -17.74 -10.16
CA ARG A 87 0.35 -16.62 -9.92
C ARG A 87 0.92 -16.58 -8.50
N GLY A 88 0.29 -17.26 -7.54
CA GLY A 88 0.79 -17.40 -6.18
C GLY A 88 0.55 -16.20 -5.26
N TYR A 89 -0.33 -15.27 -5.65
CA TYR A 89 -0.83 -14.19 -4.82
C TYR A 89 -2.30 -13.89 -5.13
N ASP A 90 -3.04 -13.42 -4.13
CA ASP A 90 -4.46 -13.09 -4.19
C ASP A 90 -4.72 -11.59 -3.98
N ARG A 91 -3.84 -10.89 -3.25
CA ARG A 91 -3.93 -9.46 -2.98
C ARG A 91 -3.67 -8.61 -4.23
N CYS A 92 -4.58 -7.68 -4.55
CA CYS A 92 -4.42 -6.71 -5.64
C CYS A 92 -4.33 -7.34 -7.05
N VAL A 93 -5.35 -8.13 -7.43
CA VAL A 93 -5.37 -8.80 -8.75
C VAL A 93 -5.33 -7.79 -9.90
N GLY A 94 -4.27 -7.88 -10.71
CA GLY A 94 -4.08 -7.05 -11.90
C GLY A 94 -3.34 -5.73 -11.66
N CYS A 95 -2.70 -5.54 -10.51
CA CYS A 95 -1.83 -4.37 -10.25
C CYS A 95 -0.52 -4.35 -11.05
N PHE A 96 -0.20 -5.45 -11.73
CA PHE A 96 0.89 -5.54 -12.72
C PHE A 96 0.41 -5.23 -14.16
N ASP A 97 -0.83 -4.75 -14.33
CA ASP A 97 -1.31 -4.18 -15.59
C ASP A 97 -1.21 -2.65 -15.50
N MET A 98 -0.12 -2.09 -16.02
CA MET A 98 0.15 -0.65 -15.92
C MET A 98 -0.83 0.20 -16.72
N ASP A 99 -1.41 -0.33 -17.81
CA ASP A 99 -2.40 0.41 -18.60
C ASP A 99 -3.72 0.55 -17.84
N ARG A 100 -4.10 -0.48 -17.09
CA ARG A 100 -5.23 -0.42 -16.15
C ARG A 100 -4.92 0.50 -14.98
N GLU A 101 -3.78 0.31 -14.32
CA GLU A 101 -3.41 1.09 -13.13
C GLU A 101 -3.25 2.59 -13.44
N ARG A 102 -2.74 2.94 -14.62
CA ARG A 102 -2.64 4.33 -15.09
C ARG A 102 -4.01 5.02 -15.16
N ARG A 103 -5.13 4.31 -15.30
CA ARG A 103 -6.45 4.95 -15.41
C ARG A 103 -7.09 5.25 -14.04
N ARG A 104 -6.53 4.71 -12.95
CA ARG A 104 -7.06 4.94 -11.60
C ARG A 104 -6.92 6.40 -11.20
N TRP A 105 -7.93 6.92 -10.49
CA TRP A 105 -8.01 8.30 -9.99
C TRP A 105 -8.02 9.42 -11.05
N VAL A 106 -8.18 9.11 -12.35
CA VAL A 106 -8.12 10.07 -13.48
C VAL A 106 -9.47 10.29 -14.18
N SER A 107 -10.39 9.33 -14.19
CA SER A 107 -11.67 9.46 -14.93
C SER A 107 -12.86 9.20 -14.01
N GLY A 108 -13.83 10.12 -14.00
CA GLY A 108 -15.20 9.77 -13.64
C GLY A 108 -15.76 8.93 -14.79
N GLY A 109 -16.25 7.72 -14.51
CA GLY A 109 -16.55 6.75 -15.55
C GLY A 109 -17.57 7.26 -16.58
N ASN A 110 -17.12 7.52 -17.79
CA ASN A 110 -17.94 7.44 -19.00
C ASN A 110 -17.66 6.09 -19.67
N GLY A 111 -18.28 5.04 -19.13
CA GLY A 111 -18.33 3.72 -19.71
C GLY A 111 -19.74 3.18 -19.54
N ASN A 112 -20.46 3.03 -20.65
CA ASN A 112 -21.77 2.39 -20.68
C ASN A 112 -21.67 0.99 -20.06
N GLY A 113 -22.18 0.81 -18.84
CA GLY A 113 -22.31 -0.50 -18.20
C GLY A 113 -22.07 -0.47 -16.69
N SER A 114 -23.17 -0.43 -15.94
CA SER A 114 -23.28 -0.68 -14.49
C SER A 114 -22.88 0.46 -13.54
N ALA A 115 -23.84 0.85 -12.71
CA ALA A 115 -23.82 1.89 -11.68
C ALA A 115 -22.66 1.80 -10.66
N THR A 116 -21.44 2.17 -11.06
CA THR A 116 -20.21 2.07 -10.26
C THR A 116 -19.48 3.40 -10.01
N THR A 117 -20.01 4.54 -10.45
CA THR A 117 -19.24 5.79 -10.58
C THR A 117 -19.47 6.87 -9.51
N LEU A 118 -20.06 6.57 -8.35
CA LEU A 118 -20.27 7.55 -7.27
C LEU A 118 -19.16 7.58 -6.21
N ALA A 119 -18.35 6.51 -6.10
CA ALA A 119 -17.38 6.32 -5.03
C ALA A 119 -15.91 6.56 -5.42
N ASP A 120 -15.64 6.93 -6.68
CA ASP A 120 -14.27 7.16 -7.15
C ASP A 120 -13.83 8.60 -6.86
N PHE A 121 -12.78 8.75 -6.07
CA PHE A 121 -12.21 10.05 -5.69
C PHE A 121 -11.07 10.33 -6.65
N ARG A 122 -11.12 11.47 -7.35
CA ARG A 122 -10.06 11.85 -8.28
C ARG A 122 -8.96 12.60 -7.55
N ILE A 123 -7.72 12.47 -8.02
CA ILE A 123 -6.58 13.14 -7.38
C ILE A 123 -6.69 14.67 -7.49
N ASP A 124 -7.16 15.21 -8.61
CA ASP A 124 -7.37 16.64 -8.77
C ASP A 124 -8.45 17.18 -7.81
N GLU A 125 -9.56 16.46 -7.65
CA GLU A 125 -10.61 16.82 -6.69
C GLU A 125 -10.12 16.80 -5.24
N VAL A 126 -9.37 15.74 -4.85
CA VAL A 126 -8.83 15.62 -3.49
C VAL A 126 -7.82 16.72 -3.20
N LEU A 127 -6.89 16.99 -4.13
CA LEU A 127 -5.90 18.04 -3.97
C LEU A 127 -6.52 19.45 -4.00
N ALA A 128 -7.64 19.65 -4.70
CA ALA A 128 -8.36 20.91 -4.72
C ALA A 128 -9.03 21.27 -3.38
N VAL A 129 -9.22 20.29 -2.47
CA VAL A 129 -9.71 20.57 -1.11
C VAL A 129 -8.70 21.42 -0.34
N LYS A 130 -7.40 21.21 -0.56
CA LYS A 130 -6.31 21.96 0.09
C LYS A 130 -5.21 22.32 -0.91
N PRO A 131 -5.46 23.26 -1.85
CA PRO A 131 -4.55 23.56 -2.93
C PRO A 131 -3.17 23.98 -2.42
N GLY A 132 -2.12 23.26 -2.83
CA GLY A 132 -0.73 23.55 -2.46
C GLY A 132 -0.32 23.12 -1.05
N GLU A 133 -1.22 22.57 -0.23
CA GLU A 133 -0.89 22.15 1.14
C GLU A 133 -0.45 20.68 1.23
N VAL A 134 -0.90 19.81 0.31
CA VAL A 134 -0.53 18.39 0.27
C VAL A 134 0.76 18.23 -0.53
N ARG A 135 1.88 17.95 0.15
CA ARG A 135 3.22 17.85 -0.48
C ARG A 135 3.89 16.51 -0.20
N VAL A 136 3.66 15.96 0.98
CA VAL A 136 4.15 14.63 1.38
C VAL A 136 2.99 13.76 1.88
N GLY A 137 2.91 12.55 1.34
CA GLY A 137 1.88 11.57 1.69
C GLY A 137 2.46 10.23 2.12
N LEU A 138 1.69 9.49 2.91
CA LEU A 138 1.90 8.08 3.17
C LEU A 138 0.81 7.28 2.47
N ASP A 139 1.18 6.26 1.71
CA ASP A 139 0.27 5.36 1.03
C ASP A 139 0.36 3.98 1.68
N VAL A 140 -0.65 3.66 2.48
CA VAL A 140 -0.78 2.37 3.14
C VAL A 140 -1.63 1.50 2.21
N THR A 141 -1.00 0.74 1.32
CA THR A 141 -1.70 -0.13 0.35
C THR A 141 -0.88 -1.38 0.05
N VAL A 142 -1.51 -2.36 -0.62
CA VAL A 142 -0.82 -3.49 -1.22
C VAL A 142 -0.92 -3.35 -2.73
N GLY A 143 0.23 -3.19 -3.39
CA GLY A 143 0.27 -3.03 -4.83
C GLY A 143 1.64 -2.60 -5.33
N THR A 144 1.67 -2.04 -6.53
CA THR A 144 2.90 -1.73 -7.25
C THR A 144 3.33 -0.26 -7.13
N GLY A 145 2.66 0.55 -6.31
CA GLY A 145 2.97 1.98 -6.13
C GLY A 145 2.24 2.92 -7.09
N SER A 146 1.15 2.47 -7.73
CA SER A 146 0.41 3.27 -8.73
C SER A 146 -0.15 4.58 -8.18
N PHE A 147 -0.56 4.59 -6.90
CA PHE A 147 -1.02 5.82 -6.24
C PHE A 147 0.13 6.83 -6.12
N ALA A 148 1.29 6.40 -5.61
CA ALA A 148 2.48 7.23 -5.53
C ALA A 148 2.94 7.74 -6.90
N ALA A 149 2.88 6.91 -7.95
CA ALA A 149 3.18 7.34 -9.32
C ALA A 149 2.27 8.47 -9.79
N ARG A 150 0.96 8.35 -9.55
CA ARG A 150 -0.03 9.36 -9.93
C ARG A 150 0.12 10.65 -9.12
N MET A 151 0.33 10.55 -7.82
CA MET A 151 0.57 11.71 -6.94
C MET A 151 1.84 12.46 -7.32
N ARG A 152 2.89 11.75 -7.78
CA ARG A 152 4.13 12.36 -8.26
C ARG A 152 3.94 13.22 -9.50
N GLU A 153 3.07 12.83 -10.43
CA GLU A 153 2.72 13.67 -11.59
C GLU A 153 2.04 14.98 -11.17
N SER A 154 1.39 15.01 -10.01
CA SER A 154 0.84 16.20 -9.36
C SER A 154 1.83 16.91 -8.42
N GLY A 155 3.11 16.52 -8.43
CA GLY A 155 4.16 17.14 -7.59
C GLY A 155 4.16 16.72 -6.12
N VAL A 156 3.45 15.65 -5.75
CA VAL A 156 3.38 15.16 -4.37
C VAL A 156 4.29 13.95 -4.18
N THR A 157 5.11 13.99 -3.13
CA THR A 157 5.98 12.86 -2.77
C THR A 157 5.22 11.90 -1.88
N VAL A 158 5.17 10.62 -2.25
CA VAL A 158 4.46 9.60 -1.47
C VAL A 158 5.42 8.48 -1.09
N VAL A 159 5.41 8.14 0.20
CA VAL A 159 6.03 6.91 0.72
C VAL A 159 4.96 5.82 0.73
N THR A 160 5.17 4.73 0.00
CA THR A 160 4.22 3.62 -0.07
C THR A 160 4.69 2.48 0.83
N THR A 161 3.85 2.03 1.78
CA THR A 161 4.14 0.80 2.53
C THR A 161 4.07 -0.40 1.58
N ALA A 162 5.01 -1.33 1.68
CA ALA A 162 5.02 -2.52 0.85
C ALA A 162 5.42 -3.76 1.66
N VAL A 163 4.84 -4.89 1.29
CA VAL A 163 5.17 -6.22 1.79
C VAL A 163 5.10 -7.20 0.62
N ASN A 164 5.96 -8.22 0.61
CA ASN A 164 6.09 -9.16 -0.50
C ASN A 164 5.19 -10.39 -0.31
N LEU A 165 3.87 -10.16 -0.42
CA LEU A 165 2.83 -11.19 -0.25
C LEU A 165 2.63 -12.02 -1.54
N GLY A 166 3.60 -12.89 -1.86
CA GLY A 166 3.53 -13.77 -3.03
C GLY A 166 3.89 -13.11 -4.37
N ALA A 167 4.15 -11.81 -4.35
CA ALA A 167 4.70 -11.04 -5.47
C ALA A 167 5.73 -10.00 -4.95
N PRO A 168 6.67 -9.54 -5.80
CA PRO A 168 7.76 -8.62 -5.43
C PRO A 168 7.28 -7.16 -5.41
N PHE A 169 6.34 -6.83 -4.53
CA PHE A 169 5.71 -5.51 -4.49
C PHE A 169 6.70 -4.40 -4.13
N ALA A 170 7.53 -4.63 -3.10
CA ALA A 170 8.49 -3.62 -2.64
C ALA A 170 9.52 -3.28 -3.72
N GLU A 171 10.12 -4.31 -4.33
CA GLU A 171 11.07 -4.14 -5.42
C GLU A 171 10.40 -3.47 -6.63
N THR A 172 9.14 -3.81 -6.92
CA THR A 172 8.42 -3.20 -8.05
C THR A 172 8.17 -1.71 -7.85
N VAL A 173 7.84 -1.28 -6.63
CA VAL A 173 7.68 0.14 -6.29
C VAL A 173 9.01 0.88 -6.50
N GLU A 174 10.11 0.34 -5.97
CA GLU A 174 11.44 0.94 -6.08
C GLU A 174 11.97 0.99 -7.52
N LEU A 175 11.77 -0.07 -8.31
CA LEU A 175 12.18 -0.13 -9.71
C LEU A 175 11.40 0.83 -10.62
N ARG A 176 10.23 1.30 -10.18
CA ARG A 176 9.48 2.40 -10.81
C ARG A 176 9.99 3.79 -10.39
N GLY A 177 11.02 3.86 -9.55
CA GLY A 177 11.61 5.09 -9.03
C GLY A 177 10.78 5.73 -7.92
N LEU A 178 9.95 4.95 -7.21
CA LEU A 178 9.09 5.39 -6.12
C LEU A 178 9.67 4.96 -4.77
N VAL A 179 9.19 5.57 -3.68
CA VAL A 179 9.68 5.28 -2.33
C VAL A 179 8.84 4.17 -1.70
N ALA A 180 9.42 2.98 -1.58
CA ALA A 180 8.83 1.89 -0.81
C ALA A 180 9.30 1.95 0.66
N LEU A 181 8.39 1.70 1.58
CA LEU A 181 8.68 1.41 2.98
C LEU A 181 8.30 -0.05 3.25
N TYR A 182 9.29 -0.91 3.44
CA TYR A 182 9.05 -2.32 3.75
C TYR A 182 8.58 -2.47 5.20
N ALA A 183 7.26 -2.42 5.41
CA ALA A 183 6.64 -2.37 6.73
C ALA A 183 5.25 -3.02 6.69
N THR A 184 4.87 -3.67 7.79
CA THR A 184 3.53 -4.25 7.96
C THR A 184 2.56 -3.28 8.63
N LEU A 185 1.26 -3.54 8.53
CA LEU A 185 0.23 -2.77 9.26
C LEU A 185 0.29 -2.96 10.78
N GLY A 186 0.90 -4.06 11.24
CA GLY A 186 1.08 -4.32 12.66
C GLY A 186 2.22 -3.51 13.28
N GLN A 187 3.05 -2.88 12.47
CA GLN A 187 4.14 -2.03 12.92
C GLN A 187 3.66 -0.58 13.09
N ARG A 188 4.11 0.08 14.16
CA ARG A 188 4.03 1.54 14.27
C ARG A 188 4.79 2.20 13.11
N LEU A 189 4.12 3.08 12.39
CA LEU A 189 4.64 3.80 11.24
C LEU A 189 5.87 4.66 11.62
N PRO A 190 6.97 4.58 10.85
CA PRO A 190 8.19 5.33 11.12
C PRO A 190 8.10 6.86 11.11
N PRO A 191 7.25 7.53 10.28
CA PRO A 191 7.14 8.98 10.29
C PRO A 191 6.90 9.55 11.69
N PHE A 192 7.50 10.71 11.95
CA PHE A 192 7.32 11.41 13.22
C PHE A 192 5.89 11.90 13.38
N ASP A 193 5.51 12.19 14.62
CA ASP A 193 4.16 12.61 14.96
C ASP A 193 3.84 13.93 14.25
N ASN A 194 2.63 14.04 13.69
CA ASN A 194 2.09 15.22 13.01
C ASN A 194 2.99 15.75 11.86
N SER A 195 3.59 14.85 11.07
CA SER A 195 4.53 15.22 10.00
C SER A 195 3.98 15.08 8.57
N MET A 196 2.97 14.22 8.36
CA MET A 196 2.46 13.90 7.04
C MET A 196 1.27 14.80 6.67
N ASP A 197 1.25 15.31 5.43
CA ASP A 197 0.13 16.12 4.92
C ASP A 197 -1.07 15.24 4.51
N MET A 198 -0.82 13.97 4.17
CA MET A 198 -1.86 13.01 3.79
C MET A 198 -1.50 11.57 4.19
N VAL A 199 -2.51 10.78 4.53
CA VAL A 199 -2.46 9.32 4.61
C VAL A 199 -3.53 8.79 3.65
N HIS A 200 -3.12 7.96 2.71
CA HIS A 200 -3.98 7.26 1.77
C HIS A 200 -4.01 5.77 2.12
N THR A 201 -5.17 5.14 1.99
CA THR A 201 -5.33 3.69 2.10
C THR A 201 -6.25 3.17 1.01
N ALA A 202 -5.86 2.06 0.37
CA ALA A 202 -6.68 1.38 -0.62
C ALA A 202 -6.45 -0.14 -0.54
N GLY A 203 -7.51 -0.94 -0.55
CA GLY A 203 -7.43 -2.40 -0.69
C GLY A 203 -6.61 -3.14 0.38
N VAL A 204 -6.21 -2.45 1.46
CA VAL A 204 -5.40 -3.01 2.56
C VAL A 204 -6.16 -4.10 3.32
N PHE A 205 -7.46 -3.91 3.47
CA PHE A 205 -8.32 -4.72 4.32
C PHE A 205 -9.33 -5.52 3.50
N ASP A 206 -8.97 -5.93 2.28
CA ASP A 206 -9.85 -6.69 1.35
C ASP A 206 -10.02 -8.16 1.82
N GLY A 207 -10.34 -8.30 3.11
CA GLY A 207 -10.35 -9.49 3.95
C GLY A 207 -10.32 -9.03 5.41
N TRP A 208 -11.51 -8.88 6.00
CA TRP A 208 -11.83 -8.76 7.43
C TRP A 208 -10.65 -8.33 8.32
N VAL A 209 -10.45 -7.03 8.48
CA VAL A 209 -9.57 -6.52 9.52
C VAL A 209 -10.27 -6.67 10.87
N ASP A 210 -9.56 -7.19 11.86
CA ASP A 210 -10.06 -7.20 13.22
C ASP A 210 -10.24 -5.75 13.72
N LEU A 211 -11.36 -5.46 14.40
CA LEU A 211 -11.66 -4.11 14.90
C LEU A 211 -10.56 -3.61 15.86
N GLN A 212 -9.94 -4.48 16.66
CA GLN A 212 -8.83 -4.10 17.53
C GLN A 212 -7.61 -3.66 16.71
N LEU A 213 -7.26 -4.41 15.66
CA LEU A 213 -6.13 -4.04 14.80
C LEU A 213 -6.41 -2.72 14.07
N LEU A 214 -7.62 -2.54 13.54
CA LEU A 214 -8.00 -1.29 12.89
C LEU A 214 -7.93 -0.11 13.86
N ASP A 215 -8.25 -0.30 15.15
CA ASP A 215 -8.21 0.78 16.14
C ASP A 215 -6.76 1.28 16.31
N PHE A 216 -5.82 0.37 16.52
CA PHE A 216 -4.39 0.69 16.56
C PHE A 216 -3.91 1.39 15.28
N VAL A 217 -4.34 0.91 14.12
CA VAL A 217 -3.97 1.50 12.82
C VAL A 217 -4.53 2.92 12.69
N LEU A 218 -5.78 3.18 13.08
CA LEU A 218 -6.38 4.51 13.01
C LEU A 218 -5.70 5.50 13.97
N PHE A 219 -5.35 5.06 15.18
CA PHE A 219 -4.55 5.88 16.10
C PHE A 219 -3.18 6.20 15.54
N ASP A 220 -2.54 5.28 14.83
CA ASP A 220 -1.22 5.51 14.25
C ASP A 220 -1.28 6.40 13.00
N TRP A 221 -2.33 6.26 12.18
CA TRP A 221 -2.62 7.19 11.07
C TRP A 221 -2.91 8.60 11.58
N ASP A 222 -3.73 8.72 12.62
CA ASP A 222 -3.98 10.00 13.29
C ASP A 222 -2.67 10.58 13.83
N ARG A 223 -1.82 9.77 14.47
CA ARG A 223 -0.53 10.23 15.01
C ARG A 223 0.36 10.83 13.92
N VAL A 224 0.53 10.18 12.77
CA VAL A 224 1.43 10.69 11.72
C VAL A 224 0.84 11.86 10.93
N LEU A 225 -0.49 11.95 10.81
CA LEU A 225 -1.17 13.06 10.17
C LEU A 225 -0.99 14.35 10.98
N ARG A 226 -0.54 15.42 10.33
CA ARG A 226 -0.54 16.74 10.96
C ARG A 226 -1.96 17.31 11.09
N PRO A 227 -2.21 18.26 12.01
CA PRO A 227 -3.45 19.04 12.00
C PRO A 227 -3.71 19.68 10.61
N GLY A 228 -4.93 19.53 10.12
CA GLY A 228 -5.32 19.92 8.76
C GLY A 228 -4.87 18.95 7.66
N GLY A 229 -4.18 17.86 7.98
CA GLY A 229 -3.84 16.80 7.04
C GLY A 229 -5.04 15.95 6.64
N LEU A 230 -4.95 15.29 5.47
CA LEU A 230 -6.04 14.53 4.89
C LEU A 230 -5.87 13.01 5.09
N LEU A 231 -6.87 12.36 5.69
CA LEU A 231 -7.03 10.91 5.61
C LEU A 231 -7.95 10.58 4.42
N TRP A 232 -7.39 9.90 3.43
CA TRP A 232 -8.10 9.42 2.27
C TRP A 232 -8.25 7.89 2.34
N VAL A 233 -9.47 7.45 2.62
CA VAL A 233 -9.88 6.04 2.57
C VAL A 233 -10.50 5.76 1.20
N ASP A 234 -9.83 4.94 0.39
CA ASP A 234 -10.29 4.56 -0.95
C ASP A 234 -10.79 3.11 -0.95
N LYS A 235 -12.11 2.93 -1.13
CA LYS A 235 -12.78 1.62 -1.26
C LYS A 235 -12.41 0.63 -0.16
N PHE A 236 -12.54 1.03 1.10
CA PHE A 236 -12.47 0.12 2.24
C PHE A 236 -13.62 -0.89 2.17
N ALA A 237 -13.31 -2.17 1.95
CA ALA A 237 -14.30 -3.23 1.84
C ALA A 237 -14.66 -3.78 3.22
N CYS A 238 -15.95 -3.89 3.53
CA CYS A 238 -16.43 -4.59 4.72
C CYS A 238 -17.77 -5.28 4.46
N ALA A 239 -18.13 -6.21 5.33
CA ALA A 239 -19.48 -6.75 5.31
C ALA A 239 -20.49 -5.67 5.70
N ARG A 240 -21.63 -5.68 5.04
CA ARG A 240 -22.69 -4.69 5.23
C ARG A 240 -23.20 -4.65 6.67
N LYS A 241 -23.24 -5.81 7.34
CA LYS A 241 -23.68 -5.95 8.73
C LYS A 241 -22.73 -5.29 9.74
N ASP A 242 -21.46 -5.13 9.41
CA ASP A 242 -20.43 -4.57 10.30
C ASP A 242 -20.09 -3.12 9.93
N LEU A 243 -20.78 -2.57 8.92
CA LEU A 243 -20.51 -1.21 8.42
C LEU A 243 -20.58 -0.19 9.55
N ASP A 244 -21.60 -0.25 10.40
CA ASP A 244 -21.80 0.72 11.49
C ASP A 244 -20.63 0.70 12.50
N ASP A 245 -20.08 -0.48 12.79
CA ASP A 245 -18.90 -0.63 13.67
C ASP A 245 -17.68 0.04 13.05
N TYR A 246 -17.39 -0.24 11.77
CA TYR A 246 -16.29 0.40 11.06
C TYR A 246 -16.49 1.92 10.94
N MET A 247 -17.71 2.37 10.67
CA MET A 247 -18.04 3.79 10.60
C MET A 247 -17.79 4.48 11.94
N TYR A 248 -18.21 3.87 13.05
CA TYR A 248 -17.95 4.38 14.39
C TYR A 248 -16.46 4.58 14.66
N MET A 249 -15.63 3.60 14.24
CA MET A 249 -14.17 3.69 14.40
C MET A 249 -13.54 4.87 13.68
N PHE A 250 -14.02 5.26 12.50
CA PHE A 250 -13.51 6.46 11.82
C PHE A 250 -14.03 7.76 12.47
N LEU A 251 -15.27 7.75 12.98
CA LEU A 251 -15.93 8.94 13.51
C LEU A 251 -15.41 9.37 14.90
N GLN A 252 -14.87 8.45 15.70
CA GLN A 252 -14.37 8.74 17.05
C GLN A 252 -13.27 9.83 17.07
N PHE A 253 -12.53 10.01 15.98
CA PHE A 253 -11.43 10.98 15.87
C PHE A 253 -11.89 12.43 15.61
N ARG A 254 -13.20 12.66 15.43
CA ARG A 254 -13.80 13.98 15.14
C ARG A 254 -13.22 14.66 13.89
N TYR A 255 -12.87 13.87 12.88
CA TYR A 255 -12.40 14.40 11.61
C TYR A 255 -13.48 15.22 10.90
N LYS A 256 -13.07 16.33 10.27
CA LYS A 256 -13.95 17.09 9.39
C LYS A 256 -14.15 16.28 8.10
N LYS A 257 -15.40 15.99 7.77
CA LYS A 257 -15.77 15.20 6.59
C LYS A 257 -15.88 16.10 5.37
N HIS A 258 -15.00 15.91 4.38
CA HIS A 258 -15.11 16.57 3.08
C HIS A 258 -15.99 15.78 2.12
N ARG A 259 -15.77 14.46 2.05
CA ARG A 259 -16.57 13.56 1.22
C ARG A 259 -16.66 12.19 1.89
N TRP A 260 -17.80 11.55 1.76
CA TRP A 260 -18.05 10.22 2.31
C TRP A 260 -19.10 9.52 1.47
N VAL A 261 -18.75 8.34 0.97
CA VAL A 261 -19.61 7.56 0.07
C VAL A 261 -19.54 6.10 0.48
N VAL A 262 -20.72 5.49 0.62
CA VAL A 262 -20.86 4.04 0.74
C VAL A 262 -21.44 3.52 -0.58
N SER A 263 -20.84 2.49 -1.15
CA SER A 263 -21.28 1.86 -2.39
C SER A 263 -21.33 0.34 -2.25
N PHE A 264 -22.13 -0.34 -3.06
CA PHE A 264 -22.28 -1.79 -2.97
C PHE A 264 -21.14 -2.49 -3.74
N LYS A 265 -20.43 -3.41 -3.06
CA LYS A 265 -19.47 -4.33 -3.70
C LYS A 265 -20.18 -5.59 -4.17
N SER A 266 -21.07 -6.12 -3.34
CA SER A 266 -21.92 -7.29 -3.61
C SER A 266 -23.24 -7.18 -2.81
N ARG A 267 -24.02 -8.27 -2.72
CA ARG A 267 -25.23 -8.32 -1.89
C ARG A 267 -24.93 -8.05 -0.40
N ASP A 268 -23.81 -8.59 0.08
CA ASP A 268 -23.47 -8.64 1.51
C ASP A 268 -22.23 -7.80 1.85
N GLU A 269 -21.53 -7.25 0.84
CA GLU A 269 -20.34 -6.41 1.03
C GLU A 269 -20.54 -5.00 0.46
N VAL A 270 -19.95 -4.02 1.14
CA VAL A 270 -19.95 -2.61 0.75
C VAL A 270 -18.52 -2.07 0.69
N TYR A 271 -18.34 -1.01 -0.09
CA TYR A 271 -17.15 -0.17 -0.05
C TYR A 271 -17.46 1.16 0.64
N LEU A 272 -16.63 1.50 1.62
CA LEU A 272 -16.57 2.82 2.25
C LEU A 272 -15.42 3.62 1.61
N SER A 273 -15.73 4.79 1.07
CA SER A 273 -14.72 5.76 0.61
C SER A 273 -14.93 7.10 1.30
N ALA A 274 -13.88 7.68 1.85
CA ALA A 274 -13.95 8.91 2.63
C ALA A 274 -12.71 9.78 2.45
N LEU A 275 -12.94 11.09 2.46
CA LEU A 275 -11.90 12.11 2.55
C LEU A 275 -12.19 12.93 3.80
N LEU A 276 -11.27 12.83 4.74
CA LEU A 276 -11.41 13.34 6.08
C LEU A 276 -10.23 14.25 6.41
N GLU A 277 -10.47 15.34 7.13
CA GLU A 277 -9.44 16.28 7.56
C GLU A 277 -9.28 16.23 9.08
N LYS A 278 -8.04 16.03 9.53
CA LYS A 278 -7.71 15.99 10.96
C LYS A 278 -7.90 17.38 11.59
N PRO A 279 -8.69 17.52 12.66
CA PRO A 279 -8.88 18.81 13.33
C PRO A 279 -7.63 19.20 14.13
N PRO A 280 -7.42 20.49 14.43
CA PRO A 280 -6.52 20.88 15.49
C PRO A 280 -7.07 20.37 16.83
N ARG A 281 -6.23 19.69 17.62
CA ARG A 281 -6.54 19.32 19.00
C ARG A 281 -5.58 20.10 19.90
N SER A 282 -6.13 21.01 20.69
CA SER A 282 -5.43 21.73 21.76
C SER A 282 -5.37 20.88 23.02
#